data_AF-A0A936W0U8-F1
#
_entry.id   AF-A0A936W0U8-F1
#
_cell.length_a   1.000
_cell.length_b   1.000
_cell.length_c   1.000
_cell.angle_alpha   90.00
_cell.angle_beta   90.00
_cell.angle_gamma   90.00
#
_symmetry.space_group_name_H-M   'P 1'
#
loop_
_entity.id
_entity.type
_entity.pdbx_description
1 polymer ?
#
loop_
_entity_poly.entity_id
_entity_poly.type
_entity_poly.pdbx_seq_one_letter_code
_entity_poly.pdbx_strand_id
1 'polypeptide(L)'
;MATKKFIELGEMSDADLKAELTQINVQFQKLRFDHTIKGLDNPLTLRNTKRDIARLQTEIRRREVAALSPVQIAKRSKIRLRRKNA
;
A
#
# COMPACT_ATOMS: atom_id res chain seq x y z
N MET A 1 -16.11 -8.76 -6.70
CA MET A 1 -15.39 -8.41 -7.94
C MET A 1 -14.26 -7.45 -7.59
N ALA A 2 -13.10 -7.58 -8.24
CA ALA A 2 -12.03 -6.59 -8.08
C ALA A 2 -12.55 -5.21 -8.49
N THR A 3 -12.35 -4.20 -7.64
CA THR A 3 -12.72 -2.83 -7.99
C THR A 3 -11.90 -2.36 -9.19
N LYS A 4 -12.46 -1.54 -10.09
CA LYS A 4 -11.78 -1.03 -11.30
C LYS A 4 -10.35 -0.54 -11.03
N LYS A 5 -10.20 0.24 -9.95
CA LYS A 5 -8.91 0.75 -9.44
C LYS A 5 -7.87 -0.33 -9.12
N PHE A 6 -8.29 -1.53 -8.73
CA PHE A 6 -7.37 -2.64 -8.44
C PHE A 6 -6.88 -3.34 -9.71
N ILE A 7 -7.74 -3.40 -10.74
CA ILE A 7 -7.37 -3.97 -12.05
C ILE A 7 -6.34 -3.05 -12.71
N GLU A 8 -6.56 -1.73 -12.65
CA GLU A 8 -5.64 -0.70 -13.16
C GLU A 8 -4.25 -0.75 -12.49
N LEU A 9 -4.17 -1.09 -11.19
CA LEU A 9 -2.89 -1.28 -10.49
C LEU A 9 -2.08 -2.48 -11.01
N GLY A 10 -2.74 -3.47 -11.60
CA GLY A 10 -2.08 -4.63 -12.20
C GLY A 10 -1.31 -4.27 -13.47
N GLU A 11 -1.81 -3.28 -14.23
CA GLU A 11 -1.30 -2.90 -15.55
C GLU A 11 -0.16 -1.85 -15.49
N MET A 12 0.00 -1.15 -14.36
CA MET A 12 1.05 -0.14 -14.18
C MET A 12 2.46 -0.73 -14.03
N SER A 13 3.49 0.02 -14.45
CA SER A 13 4.89 -0.37 -14.27
C SER A 13 5.33 -0.25 -12.80
N ASP A 14 6.43 -0.93 -12.43
CA ASP A 14 6.98 -0.85 -11.06
C ASP A 14 7.43 0.56 -10.67
N ALA A 15 7.88 1.36 -11.64
CA ALA A 15 8.29 2.74 -11.43
C ALA A 15 7.06 3.62 -11.17
N ASP A 16 6.00 3.45 -11.96
CA ASP A 16 4.78 4.23 -11.85
C ASP A 16 4.05 3.98 -10.53
N LEU A 17 4.00 2.72 -10.07
CA LEU A 17 3.41 2.37 -8.77
C LEU A 17 4.14 3.06 -7.61
N LYS A 18 5.46 3.20 -7.68
CA LYS A 18 6.25 3.91 -6.66
C LYS A 18 6.01 5.41 -6.73
N ALA A 19 5.98 5.98 -7.94
CA ALA A 19 5.70 7.39 -8.13
C ALA A 19 4.30 7.76 -7.59
N GLU A 20 3.26 7.01 -7.96
CA GLU A 20 1.90 7.23 -7.48
C GLU A 20 1.81 7.08 -5.96
N LEU A 21 2.49 6.08 -5.38
CA LEU A 21 2.55 5.92 -3.92
C LEU A 21 3.15 7.14 -3.22
N THR A 22 4.20 7.76 -3.77
CA THR A 22 4.76 8.99 -3.18
C THR A 22 3.77 10.16 -3.27
N GLN A 23 3.10 10.33 -4.40
CA GLN A 23 2.13 11.40 -4.61
C GLN A 23 0.93 11.27 -3.66
N ILE A 24 0.35 10.07 -3.55
CA ILE A 24 -0.80 9.82 -2.68
C ILE A 24 -0.42 9.97 -1.20
N ASN A 25 0.81 9.62 -0.80
CA ASN A 25 1.27 9.87 0.57
C ASN A 25 1.34 11.37 0.88
N VAL A 26 1.86 12.19 -0.03
CA VAL A 26 1.88 13.65 0.13
C VAL A 26 0.45 14.20 0.23
N GLN A 27 -0.45 13.73 -0.63
CA GLN A 27 -1.87 14.12 -0.59
C GLN A 27 -2.53 13.73 0.73
N PHE A 28 -2.26 12.53 1.23
CA PHE A 28 -2.80 12.04 2.50
C PHE A 28 -2.30 12.89 3.69
N GLN A 29 -1.04 13.30 3.69
CA GLN A 29 -0.52 14.21 4.73
C GLN A 29 -1.22 15.57 4.69
N LYS A 30 -1.39 16.15 3.50
CA LYS A 30 -2.16 17.40 3.33
C LYS A 30 -3.59 17.26 3.86
N LEU A 31 -4.30 16.20 3.46
CA LEU A 31 -5.66 15.92 3.94
C LEU A 31 -5.72 15.76 5.46
N ARG A 32 -4.70 15.15 6.08
CA ARG A 32 -4.61 15.07 7.54
C ARG A 32 -4.44 16.44 8.18
N PHE A 33 -3.55 17.28 7.64
CA PHE A 33 -3.36 18.63 8.16
C PHE A 33 -4.62 19.48 8.02
N ASP A 34 -5.25 19.45 6.84
CA ASP A 34 -6.49 20.16 6.57
C ASP A 34 -7.60 19.71 7.52
N HIS A 35 -7.72 18.39 7.75
CA HIS A 35 -8.67 17.84 8.72
C HIS A 35 -8.43 18.35 10.14
N THR A 36 -7.18 18.43 10.58
CA THR A 36 -6.84 18.90 11.93
C THR A 36 -7.07 20.40 12.11
N ILE A 37 -6.88 21.21 11.07
CA ILE A 37 -6.96 22.67 11.17
C ILE A 37 -8.40 23.16 11.00
N LYS A 38 -9.10 22.66 9.98
CA LYS A 38 -10.42 23.19 9.56
C LYS A 38 -11.57 22.22 9.80
N GLY A 39 -11.27 20.95 10.10
CA GLY A 39 -12.22 19.87 9.90
C GLY A 39 -12.37 19.56 8.41
N LEU A 40 -12.72 18.33 8.07
CA LEU A 40 -13.08 17.96 6.69
C LEU A 40 -14.59 17.78 6.63
N ASP A 41 -15.21 18.27 5.55
CA ASP A 41 -16.63 18.00 5.25
C ASP A 41 -16.90 16.50 5.13
N ASN A 42 -15.95 15.73 4.58
CA ASN A 42 -16.08 14.29 4.44
C ASN A 42 -14.87 13.53 4.99
N PRO A 43 -14.93 13.05 6.25
CA PRO A 43 -13.89 12.23 6.87
C PRO A 43 -13.66 10.86 6.17
N LEU A 44 -14.60 10.37 5.36
CA LEU A 44 -14.43 9.11 4.63
C LEU A 44 -13.34 9.19 3.56
N THR A 45 -13.00 10.41 3.11
CA THR A 45 -11.91 10.65 2.14
C THR A 45 -10.55 10.20 2.68
N LEU A 46 -10.25 10.45 3.97
CA LEU A 46 -9.06 9.93 4.66
C LEU A 46 -9.03 8.40 4.68
N ARG A 47 -10.19 7.78 4.92
CA ARG A 47 -10.28 6.32 4.95
C ARG A 47 -10.08 5.71 3.56
N ASN A 48 -10.62 6.32 2.52
CA ASN A 48 -10.47 5.87 1.15
C ASN A 48 -9.03 6.02 0.66
N THR A 49 -8.41 7.18 0.88
CA THR A 49 -6.99 7.42 0.55
C THR A 49 -6.06 6.46 1.29
N LYS A 50 -6.32 6.19 2.58
CA LYS A 50 -5.55 5.18 3.34
C LYS A 50 -5.66 3.77 2.74
N ARG A 51 -6.84 3.37 2.28
CA ARG A 51 -7.02 2.07 1.60
C ARG A 51 -6.29 2.02 0.26
N ASP A 52 -6.26 3.12 -0.48
CA ASP A 52 -5.56 3.17 -1.76
C ASP A 52 -4.05 3.06 -1.57
N ILE A 53 -3.49 3.71 -0.55
CA ILE A 53 -2.08 3.50 -0.14
C ILE A 53 -1.82 2.02 0.19
N ALA A 54 -2.70 1.39 0.98
CA ALA A 54 -2.54 -0.01 1.35
C ALA A 54 -2.60 -0.95 0.12
N ARG A 55 -3.45 -0.66 -0.86
CA ARG A 55 -3.53 -1.42 -2.12
C ARG A 55 -2.24 -1.31 -2.93
N LEU A 56 -1.74 -0.08 -3.13
CA LEU A 56 -0.47 0.17 -3.81
C LEU A 56 0.70 -0.57 -3.14
N GLN A 57 0.81 -0.45 -1.81
CA GLN A 57 1.83 -1.17 -1.04
C GLN A 57 1.71 -2.68 -1.17
N THR A 58 0.48 -3.21 -1.22
CA THR A 58 0.24 -4.65 -1.35
C THR A 58 0.69 -5.16 -2.72
N GLU A 59 0.40 -4.43 -3.80
CA GLU A 59 0.84 -4.81 -5.15
C GLU A 59 2.36 -4.75 -5.29
N ILE A 60 3.01 -3.67 -4.83
CA ILE A 60 4.47 -3.58 -4.80
C ILE A 60 5.06 -4.77 -4.03
N ARG A 61 4.52 -5.06 -2.84
CA ARG A 61 4.99 -6.17 -2.01
C ARG A 61 4.74 -7.54 -2.66
N ARG A 62 3.65 -7.70 -3.42
CA ARG A 62 3.36 -8.92 -4.19
C ARG A 62 4.43 -9.13 -5.25
N ARG A 63 4.74 -8.11 -6.05
CA ARG A 63 5.79 -8.17 -7.08
C ARG A 63 7.16 -8.46 -6.48
N GLU A 64 7.50 -7.81 -5.37
CA GLU A 64 8.72 -8.12 -4.63
C GLU A 64 8.77 -9.59 -4.19
N VAL A 65 7.68 -10.12 -3.62
CA VAL A 65 7.65 -11.53 -3.18
C VAL A 65 7.79 -12.50 -4.34
N ALA A 66 7.20 -12.20 -5.50
CA ALA A 66 7.34 -13.01 -6.70
C ALA A 66 8.79 -13.02 -7.23
N ALA A 67 9.51 -11.91 -7.07
CA ALA A 67 10.91 -11.79 -7.49
C ALA A 67 11.94 -12.37 -6.48
N LEU A 68 11.53 -12.78 -5.28
CA LEU A 68 12.45 -13.27 -4.24
C LEU A 68 12.98 -14.68 -4.55
N SER A 69 14.25 -14.95 -4.21
CA SER A 69 14.84 -16.28 -4.37
C SER A 69 14.34 -17.30 -3.31
N PRO A 70 14.40 -18.62 -3.59
CA PRO A 70 13.90 -19.65 -2.66
C PRO A 70 14.55 -19.59 -1.26
N VAL A 71 15.83 -19.27 -1.20
CA VAL A 71 16.59 -19.11 0.05
C VAL A 71 16.10 -17.91 0.87
N GLN A 72 15.75 -16.81 0.20
CA GLN A 72 15.23 -15.60 0.86
C GLN A 72 13.80 -15.81 1.38
N ILE A 73 12.97 -16.57 0.66
CA ILE A 73 11.62 -16.95 1.09
C ILE A 73 11.68 -17.81 2.37
N ALA A 74 12.60 -18.78 2.43
CA ALA A 74 12.79 -19.66 3.58
C ALA A 74 13.27 -18.92 4.85
N LYS A 75 14.06 -17.85 4.73
CA LYS A 75 14.40 -16.99 5.87
C LYS A 75 13.16 -16.27 6.41
N ARG A 76 12.27 -15.83 5.51
CA ARG A 76 11.01 -15.15 5.84
C ARG A 76 10.02 -16.05 6.58
N SER A 77 9.92 -17.33 6.22
CA SER A 77 9.04 -18.30 6.89
C SER A 77 9.50 -18.55 8.33
N LYS A 78 10.82 -18.71 8.57
CA LYS A 78 11.39 -18.87 9.91
C LYS A 78 11.11 -17.69 10.83
N ILE A 79 11.21 -16.45 10.33
CA ILE A 79 10.87 -15.24 11.11
C ILE A 79 9.39 -15.22 11.49
N ARG A 80 8.49 -15.55 10.56
CA ARG A 80 7.04 -15.60 10.84
C ARG A 80 6.68 -16.70 11.83
N LEU A 81 7.29 -17.87 11.71
CA LEU A 81 7.07 -18.99 12.63
C LEU A 81 7.51 -18.63 14.06
N ARG A 82 8.65 -17.95 14.19
CA ARG A 82 9.16 -17.49 15.50
C ARG A 82 8.21 -16.47 16.17
N ARG A 83 7.53 -15.63 15.40
CA ARG A 83 6.51 -14.68 15.89
C ARG A 83 5.16 -15.32 16.21
N LYS A 84 4.85 -16.49 15.64
CA LYS A 84 3.61 -17.24 15.92
C LYS A 84 3.71 -18.04 17.23
N ASN A 85 4.93 -18.43 17.59
CA ASN A 85 5.22 -19.26 18.76
C ASN A 85 5.63 -18.43 19.99
N ALA A 86 5.50 -17.11 19.95
CA ALA A 86 5.73 -16.17 21.06
C ALA A 86 4.39 -15.51 21.40
#